data_AF-A0A6A7BBF7-F1
#
_entry.id   AF-A0A6A7BBF7-F1
#
_cell.length_a   1.000
_cell.length_b   1.000
_cell.length_c   1.000
_cell.angle_alpha   90.00
_cell.angle_beta   90.00
_cell.angle_gamma   90.00
#
_symmetry.space_group_name_H-M   'P 1'
#
loop_
_entity.id
_entity.type
_entity.pdbx_description
1 polymer ?
#
loop_
_entity_poly.entity_id
_entity_poly.type
_entity_poly.pdbx_seq_one_letter_code
_entity_poly.pdbx_strand_id
1 'polypeptide(L)'
;MAFAPRFALSARLATRTLAPVTATLVRPAAAYTASRCFHSVPAKMSQHPIATLNEELRPRLPPSSISLFEAKKKKNLSFEAIAKHVGRDEVAIAALFYGQAMASAEDIKKLSEVLEIPAEQLESELSGFPNRGSTLDMPPKDPTIYRLYEIVQNYGQAYKAVLHEKFGDGIMSAISFSTKIEKETDDKGDWAKITLRGKWLPYSRF
;
A
#
# COMPACT_ATOMS: atom_id res chain seq x y z
N MET A 1 -21.75 -58.85 -24.09
CA MET A 1 -21.63 -58.20 -25.42
C MET A 1 -20.48 -57.19 -25.29
N ALA A 2 -19.20 -57.56 -25.50
CA ALA A 2 -18.50 -57.82 -26.79
C ALA A 2 -18.58 -56.57 -27.69
N PHE A 3 -17.54 -55.85 -28.11
CA PHE A 3 -16.15 -56.18 -28.49
C PHE A 3 -15.23 -54.93 -28.35
N ALA A 4 -13.93 -55.16 -28.22
CA ALA A 4 -12.84 -54.16 -28.21
C ALA A 4 -12.25 -53.93 -29.64
N PRO A 5 -11.07 -53.29 -29.83
CA PRO A 5 -10.84 -52.17 -30.77
C PRO A 5 -10.12 -52.58 -32.08
N ARG A 6 -9.89 -51.65 -33.02
CA ARG A 6 -9.00 -51.86 -34.17
C ARG A 6 -7.90 -50.80 -34.26
N PHE A 7 -6.67 -51.30 -34.21
CA PHE A 7 -5.40 -50.68 -34.61
C PHE A 7 -5.30 -50.50 -36.14
N ALA A 8 -4.55 -49.49 -36.59
CA ALA A 8 -3.68 -49.61 -37.77
C ALA A 8 -2.52 -48.59 -37.70
N LEU A 9 -1.29 -49.11 -37.58
CA LEU A 9 -0.03 -48.42 -37.85
C LEU A 9 0.12 -48.16 -39.36
N SER A 10 0.81 -47.08 -39.73
CA SER A 10 1.59 -47.05 -40.96
C SER A 10 2.84 -46.19 -40.78
N ALA A 11 3.99 -46.85 -40.75
CA ALA A 11 5.32 -46.26 -40.81
C ALA A 11 5.74 -46.05 -42.27
N ARG A 12 6.36 -44.91 -42.58
CA ARG A 12 7.29 -44.79 -43.71
C ARG A 12 8.52 -43.99 -43.31
N LEU A 13 9.65 -44.69 -43.24
CA LEU A 13 11.00 -44.15 -43.31
C LEU A 13 11.32 -43.73 -44.75
N ALA A 14 12.15 -42.68 -44.88
CA ALA A 14 13.18 -42.45 -45.91
C ALA A 14 13.49 -40.93 -45.97
N THR A 15 14.69 -40.39 -46.12
CA THR A 15 16.09 -40.84 -46.05
C THR A 15 16.89 -39.53 -45.87
N ARG A 16 17.92 -39.52 -45.02
CA ARG A 16 18.83 -38.38 -44.87
C ARG A 16 19.68 -38.18 -46.13
N THR A 17 19.69 -36.98 -46.69
CA THR A 17 20.75 -36.51 -47.60
C THR A 17 21.57 -35.44 -46.89
N LEU A 18 22.86 -35.72 -46.70
CA LEU A 18 23.89 -34.80 -46.25
C LEU A 18 24.39 -33.98 -47.45
N ALA A 19 24.53 -32.66 -47.28
CA ALA A 19 25.28 -31.80 -48.19
C ALA A 19 26.25 -30.91 -47.37
N PRO A 20 27.49 -30.66 -47.83
CA PRO A 20 28.54 -30.06 -47.02
C PRO A 20 28.65 -28.53 -47.14
N VAL A 21 28.94 -27.92 -46.00
CA VAL A 21 29.85 -26.81 -45.68
C VAL A 21 30.22 -25.78 -46.78
N THR A 22 29.88 -24.51 -46.52
CA THR A 22 30.85 -23.39 -46.57
C THR A 22 30.48 -22.34 -45.53
N ALA A 23 31.42 -22.06 -44.62
CA ALA A 23 31.31 -21.06 -43.58
C ALA A 23 31.64 -19.67 -44.13
N THR A 24 30.73 -18.70 -43.93
CA THR A 24 31.03 -17.28 -44.07
C THR A 24 30.72 -16.61 -42.74
N LEU A 25 31.77 -16.20 -42.06
CA LEU A 25 31.76 -15.63 -40.71
C LEU A 25 31.47 -14.13 -40.84
N VAL A 26 30.18 -13.75 -40.78
CA VAL A 26 29.76 -12.34 -40.69
C VAL A 26 29.40 -12.02 -39.25
N ARG A 27 30.24 -11.20 -38.63
CA ARG A 27 30.10 -10.65 -37.28
C ARG A 27 28.91 -9.67 -37.25
N PRO A 28 27.88 -9.84 -36.40
CA PRO A 28 26.94 -8.76 -36.16
C PRO A 28 27.57 -7.76 -35.18
N ALA A 29 27.59 -6.49 -35.59
CA ALA A 29 28.00 -5.38 -34.76
C ALA A 29 27.04 -5.22 -33.58
N ALA A 30 27.58 -4.85 -32.41
CA ALA A 30 26.84 -4.60 -31.19
C ALA A 30 25.76 -3.52 -31.43
N ALA A 31 24.49 -3.92 -31.32
CA ALA A 31 23.38 -2.99 -31.27
C ALA A 31 23.36 -2.35 -29.87
N TYR A 32 23.82 -1.11 -29.79
CA TYR A 32 23.62 -0.22 -28.65
C TYR A 32 22.11 0.07 -28.56
N THR A 33 21.36 -0.77 -27.85
CA THR A 33 19.95 -0.48 -27.57
C THR A 33 19.87 0.46 -26.39
N ALA A 34 19.47 1.68 -26.70
CA ALA A 34 19.21 2.82 -25.82
C ALA A 34 18.70 2.43 -24.42
N SER A 35 19.36 2.95 -23.40
CA SER A 35 18.83 3.05 -22.05
C SER A 35 17.42 3.62 -22.11
N ARG A 36 16.43 2.83 -21.69
CA ARG A 36 15.09 3.34 -21.41
C ARG A 36 15.22 4.31 -20.25
N CYS A 37 15.30 5.61 -20.55
CA CYS A 37 14.98 6.63 -19.58
C CYS A 37 13.54 6.37 -19.12
N PHE A 38 13.40 5.87 -17.90
CA PHE A 38 12.15 5.93 -17.17
C PHE A 38 11.78 7.41 -17.09
N HIS A 39 10.86 7.82 -17.96
CA HIS A 39 10.22 9.11 -17.82
C HIS A 39 9.40 9.01 -16.53
N SER A 40 9.90 9.63 -15.47
CA SER A 40 9.16 9.79 -14.25
C SER A 40 7.86 10.48 -14.60
N VAL A 41 6.74 9.77 -14.46
CA VAL A 41 5.42 10.41 -14.48
C VAL A 41 5.49 11.49 -13.41
N PRO A 42 5.21 12.77 -13.73
CA PRO A 42 5.27 13.82 -12.74
C PRO A 42 4.28 13.46 -11.63
N ALA A 43 4.82 13.15 -10.46
CA ALA A 43 4.02 12.87 -9.29
C ALA A 43 3.09 14.07 -9.08
N LYS A 44 1.78 13.83 -9.07
CA LYS A 44 0.77 14.88 -8.89
C LYS A 44 1.07 15.58 -7.56
N MET A 45 1.59 16.80 -7.63
CA MET A 45 1.92 17.58 -6.44
C MET A 45 0.62 17.96 -5.74
N SER A 46 0.60 17.94 -4.41
CA SER A 46 -0.58 18.35 -3.63
C SER A 46 -0.91 19.81 -3.90
N GLN A 47 -2.21 20.14 -3.98
CA GLN A 47 -2.67 21.53 -4.13
C GLN A 47 -2.37 22.39 -2.90
N HIS A 48 -2.11 21.76 -1.76
CA HIS A 48 -1.73 22.36 -0.49
C HIS A 48 -0.31 21.94 -0.09
N PRO A 49 0.34 22.65 0.87
CA PRO A 49 1.61 22.21 1.43
C PRO A 49 1.56 20.75 1.90
N ILE A 50 2.63 20.01 1.67
CA ILE A 50 2.69 18.62 2.11
C ILE A 50 2.73 18.53 3.64
N ALA A 51 2.11 17.50 4.20
CA ALA A 51 2.25 17.19 5.62
C ALA A 51 3.72 16.83 5.95
N THR A 52 4.26 17.46 7.00
CA THR A 52 5.58 17.19 7.56
C THR A 52 5.45 16.75 9.02
N LEU A 53 6.53 16.18 9.58
CA LEU A 53 6.55 15.81 10.99
C LEU A 53 6.38 17.05 11.88
N ASN A 54 5.50 16.96 12.89
CA ASN A 54 5.47 17.91 14.00
C ASN A 54 6.52 17.49 15.02
N GLU A 55 7.45 18.38 15.37
CA GLU A 55 8.56 18.09 16.30
C GLU A 55 8.06 17.68 17.69
N GLU A 56 6.87 18.12 18.13
CA GLU A 56 6.28 17.72 19.41
C GLU A 56 5.96 16.21 19.48
N LEU A 57 5.72 15.57 18.33
CA LEU A 57 5.45 14.14 18.24
C LEU A 57 6.73 13.30 18.24
N ARG A 58 7.89 13.90 17.99
CA ARG A 58 9.17 13.19 17.83
C ARG A 58 9.49 12.24 18.98
N PRO A 59 9.29 12.58 20.27
CA PRO A 59 9.57 11.67 21.38
C PRO A 59 8.65 10.43 21.45
N ARG A 60 7.52 10.46 20.75
CA ARG A 60 6.47 9.42 20.79
C ARG A 60 6.51 8.48 19.58
N LEU A 61 7.39 8.75 18.63
CA LEU A 61 7.47 8.08 17.35
C LEU A 61 8.75 7.23 17.23
N PRO A 62 8.73 6.13 16.48
CA PRO A 62 9.93 5.34 16.23
C PRO A 62 10.93 6.14 15.36
N PRO A 63 12.24 5.81 15.42
CA PRO A 63 13.27 6.48 14.61
C PRO A 63 12.96 6.50 13.11
N SER A 64 12.35 5.43 12.59
CA SER A 64 11.89 5.34 11.19
C SER A 64 10.96 6.49 10.79
N SER A 65 10.12 6.98 11.69
CA SER A 65 9.21 8.09 11.38
C SER A 65 9.99 9.35 10.99
N ILE A 66 11.10 9.62 11.69
CA ILE A 66 11.95 10.79 11.44
C ILE A 66 12.58 10.68 10.06
N SER A 67 13.26 9.55 9.78
CA SER A 67 13.91 9.28 8.49
C SER A 67 12.94 9.41 7.31
N LEU A 68 11.74 8.83 7.45
CA LEU A 68 10.70 8.85 6.42
C LEU A 68 10.18 10.28 6.17
N PHE A 69 9.86 11.04 7.23
CA PHE A 69 9.35 12.41 7.09
C PHE A 69 10.42 13.38 6.55
N GLU A 70 11.68 13.24 6.95
CA GLU A 70 12.79 14.05 6.43
C GLU A 70 12.99 13.83 4.93
N ALA A 71 13.02 12.56 4.50
CA ALA A 71 13.15 12.24 3.08
C ALA A 71 11.93 12.71 2.26
N LYS A 72 10.72 12.51 2.79
CA LYS A 72 9.47 13.01 2.18
C LYS A 72 9.49 14.53 2.02
N LYS A 73 9.95 15.26 3.05
CA LYS A 73 10.08 16.72 3.03
C LYS A 73 11.12 17.17 2.00
N LYS A 74 12.31 16.55 1.98
CA LYS A 74 13.40 16.85 1.04
C LYS A 74 12.96 16.68 -0.41
N LYS A 75 12.14 15.67 -0.71
CA LYS A 75 11.62 15.38 -2.05
C LYS A 75 10.29 16.07 -2.37
N ASN A 76 9.72 16.81 -1.42
CA ASN A 76 8.40 17.43 -1.54
C ASN A 76 7.29 16.47 -2.01
N LEU A 77 7.27 15.24 -1.47
CA LEU A 77 6.29 14.21 -1.86
C LEU A 77 5.01 14.28 -1.01
N SER A 78 3.85 14.15 -1.66
CA SER A 78 2.57 13.93 -1.00
C SER A 78 2.41 12.46 -0.56
N PHE A 79 1.51 12.19 0.39
CA PHE A 79 1.18 10.80 0.73
C PHE A 79 0.50 10.07 -0.43
N GLU A 80 -0.37 10.75 -1.19
CA GLU A 80 -0.95 10.22 -2.44
C GLU A 80 0.13 9.69 -3.40
N ALA A 81 1.23 10.43 -3.61
CA ALA A 81 2.30 10.03 -4.50
C ALA A 81 3.05 8.79 -3.99
N ILE A 82 3.39 8.76 -2.70
CA ILE A 82 4.08 7.62 -2.07
C ILE A 82 3.18 6.39 -2.08
N ALA A 83 1.90 6.54 -1.74
CA ALA A 83 0.90 5.49 -1.71
C ALA A 83 0.71 4.82 -3.07
N LYS A 84 0.63 5.61 -4.15
CA LYS A 84 0.58 5.09 -5.52
C LYS A 84 1.81 4.28 -5.89
N HIS A 85 3.00 4.73 -5.48
CA HIS A 85 4.25 4.01 -5.77
C HIS A 85 4.36 2.70 -4.98
N VAL A 86 4.06 2.74 -3.68
CA VAL A 86 4.13 1.56 -2.80
C VAL A 86 3.02 0.54 -3.11
N GLY A 87 1.85 1.01 -3.55
CA GLY A 87 0.67 0.18 -3.83
C GLY A 87 -0.18 -0.05 -2.58
N ARG A 88 -0.26 0.92 -1.68
CA ARG A 88 -1.11 0.91 -0.48
C ARG A 88 -2.04 2.12 -0.49
N ASP A 89 -3.08 2.08 0.33
CA ASP A 89 -3.95 3.25 0.54
C ASP A 89 -3.17 4.42 1.19
N GLU A 90 -3.56 5.65 0.86
CA GLU A 90 -2.92 6.86 1.34
C GLU A 90 -2.89 6.96 2.87
N VAL A 91 -4.01 6.63 3.53
CA VAL A 91 -4.11 6.66 4.99
C VAL A 91 -3.22 5.58 5.62
N ALA A 92 -3.08 4.43 4.95
CA ALA A 92 -2.21 3.36 5.42
C ALA A 92 -0.73 3.74 5.35
N ILE A 93 -0.29 4.46 4.30
CA ILE A 93 1.07 5.00 4.23
C ILE A 93 1.30 6.08 5.28
N ALA A 94 0.36 7.01 5.45
CA ALA A 94 0.47 8.01 6.51
C ALA A 94 0.57 7.35 7.90
N ALA A 95 -0.24 6.32 8.18
CA ALA A 95 -0.16 5.54 9.41
C ALA A 95 1.20 4.85 9.59
N LEU A 96 1.80 4.31 8.52
CA LEU A 96 3.15 3.74 8.55
C LEU A 96 4.19 4.79 8.94
N PHE A 97 4.11 6.00 8.37
CA PHE A 97 4.99 7.11 8.69
C PHE A 97 4.89 7.59 10.14
N TYR A 98 3.74 7.40 10.79
CA TYR A 98 3.56 7.66 12.22
C TYR A 98 3.79 6.40 13.09
N GLY A 99 4.40 5.34 12.55
CA GLY A 99 4.70 4.11 13.30
C GLY A 99 3.49 3.26 13.68
N GLN A 100 2.33 3.51 13.08
CA GLN A 100 1.06 2.84 13.41
C GLN A 100 0.74 1.65 12.50
N ALA A 101 1.56 1.42 11.46
CA ALA A 101 1.44 0.29 10.56
C ALA A 101 2.79 -0.40 10.36
N MET A 102 2.75 -1.70 10.12
CA MET A 102 3.93 -2.50 9.79
C MET A 102 4.23 -2.38 8.29
N ALA A 103 5.51 -2.25 7.95
CA ALA A 103 6.00 -2.33 6.59
C ALA A 103 6.29 -3.79 6.24
N SER A 104 5.82 -4.24 5.07
CA SER A 104 6.29 -5.51 4.49
C SER A 104 7.68 -5.33 3.84
N ALA A 105 8.36 -6.43 3.51
CA ALA A 105 9.61 -6.36 2.77
C ALA A 105 9.45 -5.65 1.40
N GLU A 106 8.30 -5.84 0.74
CA GLU A 106 7.98 -5.11 -0.50
C GLU A 106 7.79 -3.62 -0.26
N ASP A 107 7.12 -3.24 0.85
CA ASP A 107 6.95 -1.83 1.22
C ASP A 107 8.31 -1.17 1.45
N ILE A 108 9.21 -1.83 2.19
CA ILE A 108 10.55 -1.31 2.49
C ILE A 108 11.33 -1.04 1.21
N LYS A 109 11.32 -1.99 0.27
CA LYS A 109 11.99 -1.83 -1.02
C LYS A 109 11.43 -0.63 -1.81
N LYS A 110 10.11 -0.53 -1.94
CA LYS A 110 9.46 0.58 -2.67
C LYS A 110 9.63 1.92 -1.97
N LEU A 111 9.62 1.94 -0.63
CA LEU A 111 9.89 3.14 0.18
C LEU A 111 11.33 3.59 -0.01
N SER A 112 12.29 2.66 -0.01
CA SER A 112 13.70 2.94 -0.29
C SER A 112 13.86 3.59 -1.67
N GLU A 113 13.24 3.03 -2.71
CA GLU A 113 13.27 3.55 -4.08
C GLU A 113 12.68 4.97 -4.16
N VAL A 114 11.46 5.19 -3.66
CA VAL A 114 10.77 6.49 -3.80
C VAL A 114 11.34 7.58 -2.90
N LEU A 115 11.85 7.23 -1.71
CA LEU A 115 12.40 8.18 -0.74
C LEU A 115 13.93 8.36 -0.87
N GLU A 116 14.61 7.53 -1.67
CA GLU A 116 16.08 7.48 -1.75
C GLU A 116 16.75 7.29 -0.37
N ILE A 117 16.17 6.44 0.48
CA ILE A 117 16.78 6.01 1.74
C ILE A 117 17.38 4.61 1.50
N PRO A 118 18.62 4.32 1.93
CA PRO A 118 19.19 2.98 1.79
C PRO A 118 18.28 1.90 2.37
N ALA A 119 18.05 0.82 1.62
CA ALA A 119 17.13 -0.26 2.02
C ALA A 119 17.55 -0.88 3.36
N GLU A 120 18.84 -1.12 3.57
CA GLU A 120 19.40 -1.68 4.82
C GLU A 120 19.07 -0.80 6.05
N GLN A 121 19.07 0.52 5.89
CA GLN A 121 18.69 1.44 6.95
C GLN A 121 17.20 1.29 7.28
N LEU A 122 16.33 1.29 6.26
CA LEU A 122 14.89 1.10 6.46
C LEU A 122 14.56 -0.27 7.03
N GLU A 123 15.25 -1.33 6.61
CA GLU A 123 15.10 -2.67 7.17
C GLU A 123 15.43 -2.69 8.67
N SER A 124 16.51 -2.03 9.08
CA SER A 124 16.86 -1.90 10.49
C SER A 124 15.82 -1.10 11.27
N GLU A 125 15.40 0.06 10.77
CA GLU A 125 14.51 1.00 11.48
C GLU A 125 13.03 0.59 11.49
N LEU A 126 12.58 -0.17 10.47
CA LEU A 126 11.21 -0.69 10.36
C LEU A 126 11.10 -2.16 10.81
N SER A 127 12.19 -2.74 11.33
CA SER A 127 12.17 -4.09 11.88
C SER A 127 11.26 -4.20 13.12
N GLY A 128 10.67 -5.38 13.31
CA GLY A 128 9.81 -5.67 14.45
C GLY A 128 8.34 -5.28 14.27
N PHE A 129 7.62 -5.24 15.39
CA PHE A 129 6.18 -4.97 15.43
C PHE A 129 5.90 -3.55 15.92
N PRO A 130 4.97 -2.80 15.30
CA PRO A 130 4.66 -1.44 15.70
C PRO A 130 3.96 -1.39 17.06
N ASN A 131 4.43 -0.49 17.93
CA ASN A 131 3.75 -0.12 19.17
C ASN A 131 2.67 0.94 18.86
N ARG A 132 1.44 0.48 18.61
CA ARG A 132 0.34 1.33 18.18
C ARG A 132 -0.30 2.09 19.34
N GLY A 133 -0.83 3.27 19.06
CA GLY A 133 -1.59 4.08 20.02
C GLY A 133 -0.77 5.07 20.84
N SER A 134 0.54 5.16 20.62
CA SER A 134 1.43 6.08 21.34
C SER A 134 1.40 7.53 20.83
N THR A 135 0.72 7.80 19.72
CA THR A 135 0.82 9.09 19.00
C THR A 135 -0.03 10.20 19.59
N LEU A 136 -1.04 9.87 20.40
CA LEU A 136 -2.03 10.82 20.88
C LEU A 136 -2.32 10.60 22.36
N ASP A 137 -2.36 11.69 23.12
CA ASP A 137 -2.98 11.66 24.46
C ASP A 137 -4.50 11.71 24.29
N MET A 138 -5.23 11.01 25.16
CA MET A 138 -6.68 11.07 25.20
C MET A 138 -7.15 11.99 26.33
N PRO A 139 -8.08 12.94 26.07
CA PRO A 139 -8.69 13.25 24.77
C PRO A 139 -7.73 13.99 23.81
N PRO A 140 -7.90 13.87 22.48
CA PRO A 140 -7.07 14.59 21.50
C PRO A 140 -7.17 16.10 21.68
N LYS A 141 -6.05 16.81 21.52
CA LYS A 141 -6.02 18.28 21.63
C LYS A 141 -6.12 18.99 20.29
N ASP A 142 -5.61 18.36 19.23
CA ASP A 142 -5.68 18.90 17.88
C ASP A 142 -7.14 18.94 17.39
N PRO A 143 -7.66 20.09 16.91
CA PRO A 143 -9.05 20.21 16.50
C PRO A 143 -9.45 19.24 15.37
N THR A 144 -8.58 18.98 14.40
CA THR A 144 -8.87 18.10 13.26
C THR A 144 -9.13 16.68 13.74
N ILE A 145 -8.31 16.20 14.69
CA ILE A 145 -8.46 14.87 15.29
C ILE A 145 -9.61 14.85 16.31
N TYR A 146 -9.78 15.92 17.09
CA TYR A 146 -10.81 16.01 18.12
C TYR A 146 -12.22 15.87 17.54
N ARG A 147 -12.50 16.38 16.33
CA ARG A 147 -13.82 16.19 15.70
C ARG A 147 -14.16 14.73 15.44
N LEU A 148 -13.17 13.89 15.14
CA LEU A 148 -13.41 12.45 14.99
C LEU A 148 -13.79 11.81 16.33
N TYR A 149 -13.13 12.23 17.41
CA TYR A 149 -13.48 11.83 18.77
C TYR A 149 -14.88 12.31 19.17
N GLU A 150 -15.25 13.55 18.84
CA GLU A 150 -16.57 14.12 19.10
C GLU A 150 -17.69 13.38 18.35
N ILE A 151 -17.44 12.96 17.10
CA ILE A 151 -18.37 12.09 16.36
C ILE A 151 -18.59 10.77 17.10
N VAL A 152 -17.53 10.14 17.60
CA VAL A 152 -17.64 8.90 18.39
C VAL A 152 -18.42 9.15 19.69
N GLN A 153 -18.16 10.26 20.38
CA GLN A 153 -18.85 10.63 21.60
C GLN A 153 -20.37 10.83 21.38
N ASN A 154 -20.75 11.53 20.30
CA ASN A 154 -22.16 11.87 20.03
C ASN A 154 -22.93 10.73 19.36
N TYR A 155 -22.31 10.03 18.41
CA TYR A 155 -22.97 9.00 17.59
C TYR A 155 -22.64 7.57 18.02
N GLY A 156 -21.78 7.35 19.02
CA GLY A 156 -21.35 6.01 19.43
C GLY A 156 -22.51 5.07 19.77
N GLN A 157 -23.50 5.53 20.54
CA GLN A 157 -24.69 4.74 20.86
C GLN A 157 -25.59 4.53 19.63
N ALA A 158 -25.71 5.52 18.75
CA ALA A 158 -26.47 5.40 17.51
C ALA A 158 -25.85 4.35 16.57
N TYR A 159 -24.52 4.40 16.39
CA TYR A 159 -23.80 3.37 15.61
C TYR A 159 -24.00 1.99 16.22
N LYS A 160 -23.83 1.85 17.54
CA LYS A 160 -24.02 0.57 18.24
C LYS A 160 -25.40 -0.01 17.97
N ALA A 161 -26.46 0.79 18.16
CA ALA A 161 -27.84 0.34 17.96
C ALA A 161 -28.08 -0.12 16.50
N VAL A 162 -27.74 0.73 15.52
CA VAL A 162 -27.97 0.41 14.09
C VAL A 162 -27.13 -0.79 13.63
N LEU A 163 -25.89 -0.93 14.10
CA LEU A 163 -25.05 -2.09 13.82
C LEU A 163 -25.68 -3.37 14.40
N HIS A 164 -26.18 -3.30 15.63
CA HIS A 164 -26.81 -4.47 16.27
C HIS A 164 -28.10 -4.88 15.57
N GLU A 165 -28.94 -3.92 15.15
CA GLU A 165 -30.14 -4.21 14.35
C GLU A 165 -29.82 -4.85 12.99
N LYS A 166 -28.72 -4.45 12.36
CA LYS A 166 -28.34 -4.94 11.03
C LYS A 166 -27.57 -6.26 11.04
N PHE A 167 -26.72 -6.48 12.04
CA PHE A 167 -25.72 -7.56 12.03
C PHE A 167 -25.80 -8.49 13.25
N GLY A 168 -26.69 -8.21 14.21
CA GLY A 168 -26.81 -8.96 15.46
C GLY A 168 -25.80 -8.54 16.53
N ASP A 169 -25.56 -9.40 17.50
CA ASP A 169 -24.62 -9.13 18.60
C ASP A 169 -23.16 -9.39 18.16
N GLY A 170 -22.31 -8.36 18.25
CA GLY A 170 -20.94 -8.40 17.74
C GLY A 170 -20.30 -7.03 17.62
N ILE A 171 -19.18 -6.97 16.89
CA ILE A 171 -18.42 -5.73 16.69
C ILE A 171 -17.94 -5.56 15.24
N MET A 172 -17.77 -4.30 14.82
CA MET A 172 -16.97 -3.96 13.65
C MET A 172 -15.48 -4.01 14.01
N SER A 173 -14.72 -4.91 13.39
CA SER A 173 -13.29 -5.05 13.65
C SER A 173 -12.50 -3.79 13.25
N ALA A 174 -11.58 -3.36 14.12
CA ALA A 174 -10.55 -2.36 13.80
C ALA A 174 -9.21 -3.00 13.37
N ILE A 175 -9.15 -4.33 13.23
CA ILE A 175 -7.95 -5.09 12.80
C ILE A 175 -8.14 -5.62 11.37
N SER A 176 -9.21 -6.37 11.13
CA SER A 176 -9.65 -6.74 9.78
C SER A 176 -10.42 -5.55 9.18
N PHE A 177 -9.69 -4.49 8.90
CA PHE A 177 -10.21 -3.13 8.69
C PHE A 177 -9.48 -2.40 7.56
N SER A 178 -10.21 -1.51 6.90
CA SER A 178 -9.66 -0.54 5.94
C SER A 178 -10.36 0.80 6.10
N THR A 179 -9.63 1.89 5.89
CA THR A 179 -10.16 3.26 5.86
C THR A 179 -9.58 4.01 4.68
N LYS A 180 -10.30 5.01 4.18
CA LYS A 180 -9.85 5.94 3.14
C LYS A 180 -10.48 7.30 3.34
N ILE A 181 -9.84 8.33 2.79
CA ILE A 181 -10.33 9.71 2.78
C ILE A 181 -10.55 10.13 1.33
N GLU A 182 -11.72 10.69 1.05
CA GLU A 182 -12.10 11.20 -0.25
C GLU A 182 -12.60 12.64 -0.10
N LYS A 183 -12.30 13.48 -1.09
CA LYS A 183 -12.89 14.82 -1.21
C LYS A 183 -14.10 14.73 -2.13
N GLU A 184 -15.26 15.16 -1.65
CA GLU A 184 -16.48 15.32 -2.45
C GLU A 184 -16.79 16.82 -2.56
N THR A 185 -17.20 17.30 -3.73
CA THR A 185 -17.54 18.71 -3.96
C THR A 185 -18.97 18.77 -4.50
N ASP A 186 -19.83 19.55 -3.85
CA ASP A 186 -21.19 19.84 -4.30
C ASP A 186 -21.44 21.35 -4.44
N ASP A 187 -22.70 21.74 -4.63
CA ASP A 187 -23.13 23.15 -4.76
C ASP A 187 -22.92 23.98 -3.48
N LYS A 188 -22.76 23.33 -2.33
CA LYS A 188 -22.57 23.98 -1.02
C LYS A 188 -21.10 24.03 -0.57
N GLY A 189 -20.23 23.28 -1.25
CA GLY A 189 -18.79 23.36 -1.06
C GLY A 189 -18.10 22.01 -1.05
N ASP A 190 -16.98 21.96 -0.34
CA ASP A 190 -16.13 20.79 -0.23
C ASP A 190 -16.41 19.99 1.05
N TRP A 191 -16.49 18.68 0.91
CA TRP A 191 -16.77 17.71 1.98
C TRP A 191 -15.63 16.71 2.09
N ALA A 192 -15.24 16.40 3.33
CA ALA A 192 -14.34 15.30 3.62
C ALA A 192 -15.15 14.04 3.93
N LYS A 193 -15.03 13.03 3.08
CA LYS A 193 -15.66 11.73 3.26
C LYS A 193 -14.67 10.72 3.81
N ILE A 194 -14.94 10.24 5.02
CA ILE A 194 -14.16 9.17 5.65
C ILE A 194 -14.98 7.89 5.59
N THR A 195 -14.42 6.85 4.95
CA THR A 195 -15.07 5.54 4.90
C THR A 195 -14.41 4.61 5.91
N LEU A 196 -15.18 4.11 6.89
CA LEU A 196 -14.74 3.08 7.82
C LEU A 196 -15.32 1.73 7.39
N ARG A 197 -14.46 0.78 6.97
CA ARG A 197 -14.90 -0.55 6.51
C ARG A 197 -14.21 -1.63 7.32
N GLY A 198 -14.91 -2.14 8.35
CA GLY A 198 -14.46 -3.25 9.17
C GLY A 198 -15.27 -4.52 8.94
N LYS A 199 -14.62 -5.68 9.09
CA LYS A 199 -15.30 -6.98 9.12
C LYS A 199 -16.18 -7.09 10.36
N TRP A 200 -17.43 -7.55 10.21
CA TRP A 200 -18.29 -7.85 11.35
C TRP A 200 -17.87 -9.15 12.04
N LEU A 201 -17.80 -9.14 13.37
CA LEU A 201 -17.39 -10.27 14.21
C LEU A 201 -18.48 -10.55 15.26
N PRO A 202 -19.33 -11.56 15.07
CA PRO A 202 -20.31 -11.98 16.06
C PRO A 202 -19.66 -12.53 17.33
N TYR A 203 -20.29 -12.34 18.49
CA TYR A 203 -19.82 -12.99 19.72
C TYR A 203 -20.11 -14.49 19.70
N SER A 204 -19.12 -15.28 20.10
CA SER A 204 -19.29 -16.72 20.32
C SER A 204 -20.10 -16.98 21.59
N ARG A 205 -20.98 -17.98 21.54
CA ARG A 205 -21.62 -18.54 22.74
C ARG A 205 -20.78 -19.71 23.23
N PHE A 206 -20.20 -19.59 24.41
CA PHE A 206 -19.41 -20.63 25.07
C PHE A 206 -19.85 -20.82 26.52
#